data_AF-A0A7W3PBQ4-F1
#
_entry.id   AF-A0A7W3PBQ4-F1
#
_cell.length_a   1.000
_cell.length_b   1.000
_cell.length_c   1.000
_cell.angle_alpha   90.00
_cell.angle_beta   90.00
_cell.angle_gamma   90.00
#
_symmetry.space_group_name_H-M   'P 1'
#
loop_
_entity.id
_entity.type
_entity.pdbx_description
1 polymer ?
#
loop_
_entity_poly.entity_id
_entity_poly.type
_entity_poly.pdbx_seq_one_letter_code
_entity_poly.pdbx_strand_id
1 'polypeptide(L)'
;MTSLADLSRAVSPVRDAADPGTDEPDMGWVGRVWLVVLAFAAVTAWRSWEVGIPVRDPGGEILRTRITITLALLVALAAVDAVRRTPRGLRTPATVWATLRARWTPTRTGLVLAGLAAYHAVYFCYHNLKSWDVLNTERDALLTRVDEALFLGHSPAVLLHDLLGQHLAAYVLIAIYESFPTLVSVAFVAALALTDRVRDGWFFIASMVWVWILGVGTYYLVPSLGPFHQSPEDFAGLPDTIVTDTQARYLAQRDQLLAHPGWHDSFAQVSAFASLHVGVTTVILLMVRHHGMRRATRAMTLFLAGTLVATIYLGWHFAVDDLAGLAIAALAVWLGRRTVYPCRAGADGAGCAHALRRRGPRLGGEEAHRAGGPRR
;
A
#
# COMPACT_ATOMS: atom_id res chain seq x y z
N MET A 1 -23.24 14.90 53.11
CA MET A 1 -24.49 14.59 52.38
C MET A 1 -24.71 15.71 51.39
N THR A 2 -24.15 15.57 50.20
CA THR A 2 -24.22 16.52 49.10
C THR A 2 -25.36 16.07 48.19
N SER A 3 -26.32 16.95 47.95
CA SER A 3 -27.61 16.66 47.30
C SER A 3 -27.45 16.21 45.85
N LEU A 4 -28.30 15.27 45.41
CA LEU A 4 -28.48 14.80 44.03
C LEU A 4 -28.82 15.92 43.01
N ALA A 5 -29.04 17.15 43.47
CA ALA A 5 -29.25 18.34 42.64
C ALA A 5 -27.94 19.02 42.16
N ASP A 6 -26.80 18.77 42.79
CA ASP A 6 -25.50 19.37 42.39
C ASP A 6 -24.76 18.56 41.30
N LEU A 7 -25.25 17.35 40.98
CA LEU A 7 -24.72 16.51 39.89
C LEU A 7 -25.35 16.79 38.52
N SER A 8 -26.37 17.66 38.41
CA SER A 8 -27.04 17.99 37.14
C SER A 8 -26.56 19.29 36.47
N ARG A 9 -25.59 20.01 37.05
CA ARG A 9 -25.04 21.27 36.52
C ARG A 9 -23.62 21.20 35.94
N ALA A 10 -23.01 20.02 35.89
CA ALA A 10 -21.67 19.83 35.30
C ALA A 10 -21.68 19.41 33.81
N VAL A 11 -22.82 19.50 33.13
CA VAL A 11 -22.93 19.30 31.68
C VAL A 11 -23.80 20.40 31.09
N SER A 12 -23.18 21.54 30.79
CA SER A 12 -23.68 22.47 29.78
C SER A 12 -22.68 22.48 28.63
N PRO A 13 -23.12 22.24 27.38
CA PRO A 13 -22.24 22.34 26.24
C PRO A 13 -21.93 23.82 26.01
N VAL A 14 -20.64 24.15 25.92
CA VAL A 14 -20.22 25.40 25.31
C VAL A 14 -20.75 25.40 23.89
N ARG A 15 -21.77 26.24 23.67
CA ARG A 15 -22.21 26.69 22.36
C ARG A 15 -21.08 27.53 21.76
N ASP A 16 -20.24 26.90 20.96
CA ASP A 16 -19.60 27.61 19.85
C ASP A 16 -20.50 27.45 18.63
N ALA A 17 -20.95 28.59 18.12
CA ALA A 17 -21.76 28.69 16.92
C ALA A 17 -20.98 28.15 15.72
N ALA A 18 -21.26 26.90 15.34
CA ALA A 18 -21.15 26.46 13.97
C ALA A 18 -22.51 26.72 13.31
N ASP A 19 -22.48 27.63 12.35
CA ASP A 19 -23.55 27.92 11.39
C ASP A 19 -24.23 26.62 10.90
N PRO A 20 -25.56 26.46 11.02
CA PRO A 20 -26.29 25.34 10.45
C PRO A 20 -26.54 25.62 8.96
N GLY A 21 -25.45 25.77 8.21
CA GLY A 21 -25.44 25.76 6.76
C GLY A 21 -25.19 24.33 6.29
N THR A 22 -26.03 23.87 5.38
CA THR A 22 -25.97 22.60 4.64
C THR A 22 -24.59 22.26 4.08
N ASP A 23 -23.70 21.67 4.88
CA ASP A 23 -22.51 20.97 4.40
C ASP A 23 -22.96 19.59 3.93
N GLU A 24 -23.42 19.49 2.67
CA GLU A 24 -23.24 18.22 1.95
C GLU A 24 -21.76 17.84 2.14
N PRO A 25 -21.45 16.64 2.68
CA PRO A 25 -20.06 16.26 2.86
C PRO A 25 -19.43 16.30 1.48
N ASP A 26 -18.50 17.24 1.22
CA ASP A 26 -17.75 17.34 -0.03
C ASP A 26 -17.04 16.00 -0.28
N MET A 27 -17.74 15.12 -1.01
CA MET A 27 -17.33 13.78 -1.41
C MET A 27 -16.64 13.82 -2.78
N GLY A 28 -16.28 15.01 -3.29
CA GLY A 28 -15.58 15.15 -4.56
C GLY A 28 -14.25 14.40 -4.58
N TRP A 29 -13.66 14.08 -3.42
CA TRP A 29 -12.48 13.22 -3.33
C TRP A 29 -12.75 11.77 -3.73
N VAL A 30 -13.94 11.21 -3.46
CA VAL A 30 -14.33 9.86 -3.93
C VAL A 30 -14.36 9.87 -5.45
N GLY A 31 -15.06 10.85 -6.04
CA GLY A 31 -15.18 11.00 -7.49
C GLY A 31 -13.82 11.17 -8.17
N ARG A 32 -12.91 11.97 -7.61
CA ARG A 32 -11.55 12.14 -8.16
C ARG A 32 -10.71 10.85 -8.12
N VAL A 33 -10.80 10.05 -7.05
CA VAL A 33 -10.09 8.76 -7.01
C VAL A 33 -10.68 7.82 -8.06
N TRP A 34 -11.99 7.71 -8.16
CA TRP A 34 -12.63 6.87 -9.17
C TRP A 34 -12.37 7.34 -10.61
N LEU A 35 -12.23 8.65 -10.85
CA LEU A 35 -11.82 9.17 -12.15
C LEU A 35 -10.43 8.63 -12.54
N VAL A 36 -9.47 8.61 -11.61
CA VAL A 36 -8.13 8.03 -11.84
C VAL A 36 -8.22 6.53 -12.09
N VAL A 37 -9.02 5.81 -11.29
CA VAL A 37 -9.24 4.36 -11.45
C VAL A 37 -9.83 4.03 -12.83
N LEU A 38 -10.85 4.76 -13.26
CA LEU A 38 -11.51 4.57 -14.54
C LEU A 38 -10.60 4.93 -15.72
N ALA A 39 -9.81 5.99 -15.60
CA ALA A 39 -8.81 6.34 -16.60
C ALA A 39 -7.77 5.21 -16.76
N PHE A 40 -7.30 4.63 -15.65
CA PHE A 40 -6.36 3.51 -15.69
C PHE A 40 -6.98 2.22 -16.25
N ALA A 41 -8.25 1.95 -15.94
CA ALA A 41 -9.00 0.86 -16.55
C ALA A 41 -9.17 1.06 -18.06
N ALA A 42 -9.40 2.30 -18.53
CA ALA A 42 -9.46 2.62 -19.95
C ALA A 42 -8.11 2.38 -20.65
N VAL A 43 -6.98 2.76 -20.02
CA VAL A 43 -5.63 2.43 -20.51
C VAL A 43 -5.43 0.91 -20.61
N THR A 44 -5.90 0.16 -19.62
CA THR A 44 -5.81 -1.31 -19.62
C THR A 44 -6.62 -1.91 -20.77
N ALA A 45 -7.85 -1.44 -20.97
CA ALA A 45 -8.71 -1.89 -22.07
C ALA A 45 -8.11 -1.53 -23.44
N TRP A 46 -7.54 -0.33 -23.58
CA TRP A 46 -6.85 0.10 -24.79
C TRP A 46 -5.63 -0.78 -25.08
N ARG A 47 -4.78 -1.05 -24.07
CA ARG A 47 -3.62 -1.92 -24.23
C ARG A 47 -4.03 -3.35 -24.58
N SER A 48 -5.07 -3.88 -23.94
CA SER A 48 -5.65 -5.20 -24.25
C SER A 48 -6.04 -5.31 -25.73
N TRP A 49 -6.70 -4.28 -26.26
CA TRP A 49 -7.08 -4.20 -27.67
C TRP A 49 -5.85 -4.11 -28.58
N GLU A 50 -4.87 -3.27 -28.24
CA GLU A 50 -3.64 -3.07 -29.02
C GLU A 50 -2.82 -4.36 -29.16
N VAL A 51 -2.66 -5.13 -28.08
CA VAL A 51 -1.87 -6.37 -28.09
C VAL A 51 -2.67 -7.60 -28.52
N GLY A 52 -3.99 -7.48 -28.68
CA GLY A 52 -4.87 -8.58 -29.04
C GLY A 52 -5.00 -9.67 -27.96
N ILE A 53 -4.69 -9.34 -26.69
CA ILE A 53 -4.78 -10.26 -25.55
C ILE A 53 -5.88 -9.75 -24.61
N PRO A 54 -6.95 -10.53 -24.37
CA PRO A 54 -8.01 -10.14 -23.45
C PRO A 54 -7.51 -9.91 -22.02
N VAL A 55 -8.19 -9.04 -21.28
CA VAL A 55 -8.01 -8.91 -19.83
C VAL A 55 -8.37 -10.24 -19.16
N ARG A 56 -7.50 -10.77 -18.30
CA ARG A 56 -7.60 -12.10 -17.68
C ARG A 56 -7.53 -12.04 -16.16
N ASP A 57 -8.15 -13.05 -15.55
CA ASP A 57 -8.00 -13.43 -14.14
C ASP A 57 -7.86 -14.96 -14.07
N PRO A 58 -6.68 -15.53 -14.37
CA PRO A 58 -6.49 -16.98 -14.36
C PRO A 58 -6.94 -17.57 -13.03
N GLY A 59 -7.80 -18.59 -13.07
CA GLY A 59 -8.35 -19.24 -11.87
C GLY A 59 -9.25 -18.34 -10.98
N GLY A 60 -9.48 -17.08 -11.34
CA GLY A 60 -10.11 -16.10 -10.45
C GLY A 60 -9.20 -15.71 -9.26
N GLU A 61 -7.89 -15.89 -9.37
CA GLU A 61 -6.95 -15.69 -8.27
C GLU A 61 -6.93 -14.25 -7.77
N ILE A 62 -7.18 -13.27 -8.65
CA ILE A 62 -7.13 -11.86 -8.30
C ILE A 62 -8.50 -11.42 -7.78
N LEU A 63 -9.58 -11.58 -8.55
CA LEU A 63 -10.88 -11.08 -8.13
C LEU A 63 -11.49 -11.97 -7.06
N ARG A 64 -11.61 -13.29 -7.28
CA ARG A 64 -12.30 -14.17 -6.32
C ARG A 64 -11.51 -14.26 -5.03
N THR A 65 -10.26 -14.73 -5.09
CA THR A 65 -9.48 -15.02 -3.88
C THR A 65 -9.14 -13.76 -3.09
N ARG A 66 -8.68 -12.67 -3.75
CA ARG A 66 -8.34 -11.43 -3.01
C ARG A 66 -9.57 -10.71 -2.48
N ILE A 67 -10.71 -10.70 -3.18
CA ILE A 67 -11.94 -10.10 -2.62
C ILE A 67 -12.40 -10.91 -1.39
N THR A 68 -12.38 -12.25 -1.44
CA THR A 68 -12.74 -13.07 -0.29
C THR A 68 -11.82 -12.79 0.91
N ILE A 69 -10.50 -12.77 0.72
CA ILE A 69 -9.54 -12.43 1.78
C ILE A 69 -9.81 -11.02 2.32
N THR A 70 -10.06 -10.04 1.45
CA THR A 70 -10.36 -8.66 1.82
C THR A 70 -11.60 -8.56 2.68
N LEU A 71 -12.69 -9.23 2.29
CA LEU A 71 -13.94 -9.23 3.05
C LEU A 71 -13.78 -9.93 4.40
N ALA A 72 -13.05 -11.04 4.45
CA ALA A 72 -12.74 -11.73 5.70
C ALA A 72 -11.92 -10.83 6.65
N LEU A 73 -10.87 -10.18 6.13
CA LEU A 73 -10.07 -9.21 6.87
C LEU A 73 -10.90 -8.00 7.32
N LEU A 74 -11.82 -7.52 6.49
CA LEU A 74 -12.70 -6.41 6.82
C LEU A 74 -13.56 -6.73 8.04
N VAL A 75 -14.22 -7.90 8.01
CA VAL A 75 -15.06 -8.37 9.13
C VAL A 75 -14.21 -8.57 10.39
N ALA A 76 -13.06 -9.23 10.27
CA ALA A 76 -12.17 -9.48 11.40
C ALA A 76 -11.65 -8.17 12.02
N LEU A 77 -11.16 -7.23 11.21
CA LEU A 77 -10.65 -5.95 11.68
C LEU A 77 -11.76 -5.06 12.24
N ALA A 78 -12.95 -5.07 11.65
CA ALA A 78 -14.11 -4.37 12.18
C ALA A 78 -14.51 -4.89 13.57
N ALA A 79 -14.51 -6.21 13.77
CA ALA A 79 -14.79 -6.83 15.06
C ALA A 79 -13.69 -6.49 16.09
N VAL A 80 -12.42 -6.58 15.72
CA VAL A 80 -11.28 -6.21 16.60
C VAL A 80 -11.35 -4.73 17.00
N ASP A 81 -11.69 -3.85 16.07
CA ASP A 81 -11.86 -2.41 16.33
C ASP A 81 -13.02 -2.15 17.29
N ALA A 82 -14.16 -2.82 17.10
CA ALA A 82 -15.30 -2.73 18.02
C ALA A 82 -14.92 -3.17 19.44
N VAL A 83 -14.25 -4.33 19.58
CA VAL A 83 -13.78 -4.83 20.89
C VAL A 83 -12.78 -3.87 21.55
N ARG A 84 -11.87 -3.27 20.77
CA ARG A 84 -10.89 -2.31 21.28
C ARG A 84 -11.56 -1.02 21.77
N ARG A 85 -12.61 -0.57 21.08
CA ARG A 85 -13.37 0.64 21.43
C ARG A 85 -14.35 0.43 22.58
N THR A 86 -14.84 -0.79 22.80
CA THR A 86 -15.66 -1.10 23.97
C THR A 86 -14.80 -1.12 25.25
N PRO A 87 -15.13 -0.30 26.27
CA PRO A 87 -14.40 -0.25 27.54
C PRO A 87 -14.27 -1.63 28.18
N ARG A 88 -13.08 -1.96 28.72
CA ARG A 88 -12.74 -3.33 29.19
C ARG A 88 -13.77 -3.92 30.17
N GLY A 89 -14.30 -3.11 31.09
CA GLY A 89 -15.30 -3.54 32.08
C GLY A 89 -16.73 -3.71 31.53
N LEU A 90 -16.99 -3.31 30.27
CA LEU A 90 -18.31 -3.34 29.64
C LEU A 90 -18.36 -4.30 28.44
N ARG A 91 -17.34 -5.13 28.23
CA ARG A 91 -17.25 -6.02 27.06
C ARG A 91 -18.20 -7.21 27.20
N THR A 92 -19.39 -7.07 26.61
CA THR A 92 -20.32 -8.16 26.38
C THR A 92 -20.60 -8.24 24.87
N PRO A 93 -21.08 -9.39 24.35
CA PRO A 93 -21.42 -9.50 22.93
C PRO A 93 -22.40 -8.41 22.46
N ALA A 94 -23.35 -8.03 23.31
CA ALA A 94 -24.34 -7.00 23.01
C ALA A 94 -23.72 -5.60 22.92
N THR A 95 -22.82 -5.22 23.82
CA THR A 95 -22.19 -3.89 23.82
C THR A 95 -21.15 -3.75 22.70
N VAL A 96 -20.41 -4.82 22.40
CA VAL A 96 -19.50 -4.86 21.25
C VAL A 96 -20.29 -4.74 19.94
N TRP A 97 -21.42 -5.47 19.82
CA TRP A 97 -22.31 -5.37 18.67
C TRP A 97 -22.92 -3.97 18.50
N ALA A 98 -23.33 -3.33 19.61
CA ALA A 98 -23.80 -1.95 19.59
C ALA A 98 -22.71 -0.97 19.14
N THR A 99 -21.47 -1.15 19.62
CA THR A 99 -20.31 -0.33 19.22
C THR A 99 -20.02 -0.50 17.72
N LEU A 100 -20.08 -1.74 17.22
CA LEU A 100 -19.88 -2.05 15.80
C LEU A 100 -20.95 -1.36 14.94
N ARG A 101 -22.24 -1.52 15.26
CA ARG A 101 -23.34 -0.91 14.52
C ARG A 101 -23.30 0.62 14.54
N ALA A 102 -22.93 1.22 15.68
CA ALA A 102 -22.82 2.66 15.79
C ALA A 102 -21.69 3.23 14.89
N ARG A 103 -20.61 2.47 14.72
CA ARG A 103 -19.49 2.87 13.86
C ARG A 103 -19.77 2.63 12.38
N TRP A 104 -20.35 1.49 12.02
CA TRP A 104 -20.61 1.07 10.64
C TRP A 104 -21.97 1.55 10.15
N THR A 105 -22.09 2.88 10.03
CA THR A 105 -23.26 3.50 9.38
C THR A 105 -23.31 3.16 7.88
N PRO A 106 -24.49 3.19 7.23
CA PRO A 106 -24.59 2.91 5.79
C PRO A 106 -23.65 3.76 4.94
N THR A 107 -23.49 5.05 5.27
CA THR A 107 -22.55 5.97 4.61
C THR A 107 -21.10 5.51 4.77
N ARG A 108 -20.67 5.16 5.98
CA ARG A 108 -19.30 4.64 6.20
C ARG A 108 -19.09 3.34 5.44
N THR A 109 -20.04 2.42 5.51
CA THR A 109 -19.97 1.13 4.82
C THR A 109 -19.83 1.33 3.31
N GLY A 110 -20.68 2.17 2.71
CA GLY A 110 -20.59 2.50 1.28
C GLY A 110 -19.23 3.10 0.88
N LEU A 111 -18.71 4.03 1.69
CA LEU A 111 -17.39 4.63 1.46
C LEU A 111 -16.24 3.62 1.60
N VAL A 112 -16.31 2.70 2.57
CA VAL A 112 -15.28 1.67 2.74
C VAL A 112 -15.33 0.70 1.57
N LEU A 113 -16.51 0.18 1.21
CA LEU A 113 -16.67 -0.74 0.09
C LEU A 113 -16.23 -0.12 -1.24
N ALA A 114 -16.56 1.15 -1.48
CA ALA A 114 -16.10 1.88 -2.66
C ALA A 114 -14.57 2.03 -2.70
N GLY A 115 -13.91 2.26 -1.55
CA GLY A 115 -12.46 2.35 -1.48
C GLY A 115 -11.77 1.00 -1.71
N LEU A 116 -12.32 -0.08 -1.15
CA LEU A 116 -11.83 -1.44 -1.39
C LEU A 116 -12.01 -1.83 -2.86
N ALA A 117 -13.16 -1.51 -3.47
CA ALA A 117 -13.42 -1.77 -4.88
C ALA A 117 -12.46 -0.99 -5.80
N ALA A 118 -12.21 0.29 -5.50
CA ALA A 118 -11.23 1.11 -6.23
C ALA A 118 -9.83 0.47 -6.21
N TYR A 119 -9.38 -0.01 -5.04
CA TYR A 119 -8.10 -0.70 -4.91
C TYR A 119 -8.05 -1.99 -5.76
N HIS A 120 -9.08 -2.84 -5.67
CA HIS A 120 -9.12 -4.10 -6.43
C HIS A 120 -9.18 -3.87 -7.94
N ALA A 121 -9.92 -2.86 -8.40
CA ALA A 121 -9.98 -2.50 -9.82
C ALA A 121 -8.59 -2.11 -10.34
N VAL A 122 -7.86 -1.26 -9.62
CA VAL A 122 -6.49 -0.86 -10.01
C VAL A 122 -5.53 -2.03 -9.92
N TYR A 123 -5.61 -2.86 -8.87
CA TYR A 123 -4.74 -4.02 -8.72
C TYR A 123 -4.96 -5.04 -9.84
N PHE A 124 -6.20 -5.26 -10.26
CA PHE A 124 -6.56 -6.10 -11.39
C PHE A 124 -6.03 -5.58 -12.72
N CYS A 125 -6.17 -4.26 -12.97
CA CYS A 125 -5.61 -3.59 -14.13
C CYS A 125 -4.09 -3.68 -14.16
N TYR A 126 -3.44 -3.40 -13.02
CA TYR A 126 -2.00 -3.49 -12.82
C TYR A 126 -1.46 -4.88 -13.19
N HIS A 127 -2.11 -5.95 -12.72
CA HIS A 127 -1.69 -7.32 -12.99
C HIS A 127 -1.72 -7.66 -14.48
N ASN A 128 -2.77 -7.23 -15.19
CA ASN A 128 -2.87 -7.45 -16.63
C ASN A 128 -1.83 -6.65 -17.42
N LEU A 129 -1.67 -5.36 -17.10
CA LEU A 129 -0.63 -4.54 -17.73
C LEU A 129 0.78 -5.08 -17.43
N LYS A 130 1.05 -5.52 -16.20
CA LYS A 130 2.31 -6.21 -15.85
C LYS A 130 2.50 -7.45 -16.73
N SER A 131 1.47 -8.27 -16.88
CA SER A 131 1.56 -9.48 -17.70
C SER A 131 1.93 -9.19 -19.14
N TRP A 132 1.48 -8.08 -19.72
CA TRP A 132 1.80 -7.74 -21.11
C TRP A 132 3.12 -6.98 -21.28
N ASP A 133 3.83 -6.69 -20.18
CA ASP A 133 5.17 -6.11 -20.25
C ASP A 133 6.17 -7.05 -20.91
N VAL A 134 5.94 -8.37 -20.84
CA VAL A 134 6.80 -9.38 -21.48
C VAL A 134 6.92 -9.23 -23.00
N LEU A 135 6.00 -8.47 -23.63
CA LEU A 135 6.02 -8.16 -25.06
C LEU A 135 7.04 -7.07 -25.42
N ASN A 136 7.59 -6.38 -24.42
CA ASN A 136 8.63 -5.38 -24.60
C ASN A 136 10.02 -6.02 -24.46
N THR A 137 11.02 -5.44 -25.13
CA THR A 137 12.42 -5.87 -25.00
C THR A 137 12.99 -5.48 -23.64
N GLU A 138 13.51 -6.45 -22.91
CA GLU A 138 14.15 -6.25 -21.62
C GLU A 138 15.43 -5.40 -21.70
N ARG A 139 15.73 -4.72 -20.59
CA ARG A 139 16.86 -3.80 -20.46
C ARG A 139 17.80 -4.21 -19.32
N ASP A 140 17.81 -5.49 -18.98
CA ASP A 140 18.58 -6.03 -17.85
C ASP A 140 20.08 -5.73 -17.98
N ALA A 141 20.68 -5.88 -19.17
CA ALA A 141 22.09 -5.51 -19.40
C ALA A 141 22.39 -4.01 -19.20
N LEU A 142 21.41 -3.12 -19.36
CA LEU A 142 21.58 -1.71 -18.99
C LEU A 142 21.57 -1.55 -17.46
N LEU A 143 20.65 -2.22 -16.78
CA LEU A 143 20.50 -2.17 -15.33
C LEU A 143 21.71 -2.79 -14.61
N THR A 144 22.24 -3.92 -15.10
CA THR A 144 23.51 -4.51 -14.62
C THR A 144 24.64 -3.50 -14.65
N ARG A 145 24.84 -2.80 -15.79
CA ARG A 145 25.90 -1.79 -15.91
C ARG A 145 25.71 -0.60 -14.97
N VAL A 146 24.47 -0.19 -14.73
CA VAL A 146 24.16 0.88 -13.78
C VAL A 146 24.50 0.44 -12.36
N ASP A 147 24.07 -0.77 -11.96
CA ASP A 147 24.37 -1.33 -10.65
C ASP A 147 25.88 -1.51 -10.44
N GLU A 148 26.58 -2.14 -11.39
CA GLU A 148 28.03 -2.27 -11.33
C GLU A 148 28.70 -0.90 -11.21
N ALA A 149 28.27 0.12 -11.96
CA ALA A 149 28.82 1.47 -11.82
C ALA A 149 28.57 2.08 -10.43
N LEU A 150 27.38 1.87 -9.85
CA LEU A 150 27.03 2.32 -8.50
C LEU A 150 27.83 1.59 -7.41
N PHE A 151 28.21 0.34 -7.65
CA PHE A 151 28.92 -0.53 -6.71
C PHE A 151 30.37 -0.81 -7.13
N LEU A 152 31.00 0.13 -7.85
CA LEU A 152 32.43 0.15 -8.18
C LEU A 152 32.93 -1.10 -8.96
N GLY A 153 32.09 -1.63 -9.84
CA GLY A 153 32.35 -2.79 -10.69
C GLY A 153 31.91 -4.12 -10.10
N HIS A 154 31.22 -4.12 -8.95
CA HIS A 154 30.77 -5.34 -8.27
C HIS A 154 29.26 -5.55 -8.40
N SER A 155 28.85 -6.82 -8.50
CA SER A 155 27.44 -7.24 -8.41
C SER A 155 26.91 -6.98 -6.99
N PRO A 156 25.83 -6.20 -6.81
CA PRO A 156 25.25 -5.94 -5.49
C PRO A 156 24.78 -7.22 -4.78
N ALA A 157 24.26 -8.19 -5.53
CA ALA A 157 23.80 -9.47 -4.98
C ALA A 157 24.98 -10.27 -4.42
N VAL A 158 26.08 -10.39 -5.18
CA VAL A 158 27.30 -11.08 -4.74
C VAL A 158 27.89 -10.42 -3.50
N LEU A 159 27.95 -9.08 -3.45
CA LEU A 159 28.41 -8.37 -2.26
C LEU A 159 27.57 -8.69 -1.01
N LEU A 160 26.24 -8.81 -1.17
CA LEU A 160 25.36 -9.19 -0.07
C LEU A 160 25.55 -10.67 0.32
N HIS A 161 25.81 -11.56 -0.63
CA HIS A 161 26.09 -12.97 -0.37
C HIS A 161 27.41 -13.15 0.39
N ASP A 162 28.46 -12.41 0.00
CA ASP A 162 29.76 -12.42 0.69
C ASP A 162 29.64 -11.88 2.12
N LEU A 163 28.83 -10.84 2.32
CA LEU A 163 28.65 -10.21 3.64
C LEU A 163 27.77 -11.03 4.58
N LEU A 164 26.66 -11.57 4.09
CA LEU A 164 25.61 -12.21 4.91
C LEU A 164 25.69 -13.75 4.89
N GLY A 165 26.43 -14.32 3.95
CA GLY A 165 26.42 -15.74 3.63
C GLY A 165 25.20 -16.16 2.82
N GLN A 166 25.22 -17.39 2.29
CA GLN A 166 24.20 -17.93 1.37
C GLN A 166 23.20 -18.90 2.01
N HIS A 167 23.27 -19.12 3.34
CA HIS A 167 22.43 -20.12 4.02
C HIS A 167 21.42 -19.49 4.99
N LEU A 168 21.82 -19.21 6.24
CA LEU A 168 20.88 -18.71 7.25
C LEU A 168 20.23 -17.37 6.84
N ALA A 169 21.02 -16.47 6.24
CA ALA A 169 20.52 -15.20 5.74
C ALA A 169 19.43 -15.38 4.67
N ALA A 170 19.60 -16.35 3.76
CA ALA A 170 18.62 -16.65 2.73
C ALA A 170 17.23 -16.94 3.33
N TYR A 171 17.13 -17.85 4.30
CA TYR A 171 15.84 -18.19 4.92
C TYR A 171 15.17 -17.01 5.65
N VAL A 172 15.96 -16.17 6.32
CA VAL A 172 15.43 -14.96 6.96
C VAL A 172 14.91 -13.96 5.92
N LEU A 173 15.67 -13.72 4.86
CA LEU A 173 15.30 -12.78 3.80
C LEU A 173 14.10 -13.30 2.97
N ILE A 174 14.01 -14.61 2.73
CA ILE A 174 12.83 -15.25 2.13
C ILE A 174 11.60 -15.01 2.99
N ALA A 175 11.68 -15.21 4.31
CA ALA A 175 10.54 -14.98 5.19
C ALA A 175 10.07 -13.52 5.18
N ILE A 176 11.00 -12.57 5.09
CA ILE A 176 10.66 -11.15 4.93
C ILE A 176 9.98 -10.90 3.58
N TYR A 177 10.58 -11.38 2.49
CA TYR A 177 10.07 -11.21 1.13
C TYR A 177 8.65 -11.80 0.97
N GLU A 178 8.47 -13.06 1.35
CA GLU A 178 7.20 -13.79 1.22
C GLU A 178 6.08 -13.25 2.12
N SER A 179 6.41 -12.48 3.16
CA SER A 179 5.39 -11.84 4.01
C SER A 179 4.75 -10.59 3.36
N PHE A 180 5.33 -10.06 2.27
CA PHE A 180 4.86 -8.86 1.60
C PHE A 180 3.38 -8.90 1.17
N PRO A 181 2.88 -9.94 0.46
CA PRO A 181 1.48 -9.99 0.04
C PRO A 181 0.50 -9.93 1.22
N THR A 182 0.87 -10.53 2.35
CA THR A 182 0.09 -10.50 3.60
C THR A 182 0.08 -9.09 4.19
N LEU A 183 1.25 -8.45 4.29
CA LEU A 183 1.38 -7.07 4.77
C LEU A 183 0.48 -6.12 3.95
N VAL A 184 0.55 -6.19 2.62
CA VAL A 184 -0.26 -5.34 1.74
C VAL A 184 -1.75 -5.59 1.97
N SER A 185 -2.15 -6.86 1.99
CA SER A 185 -3.55 -7.29 2.15
C SER A 185 -4.16 -6.79 3.46
N VAL A 186 -3.39 -6.80 4.55
CA VAL A 186 -3.83 -6.25 5.84
C VAL A 186 -3.85 -4.71 5.82
N ALA A 187 -2.84 -4.06 5.23
CA ALA A 187 -2.64 -2.62 5.32
C ALA A 187 -3.78 -1.80 4.71
N PHE A 188 -4.20 -2.11 3.47
CA PHE A 188 -5.23 -1.30 2.80
C PHE A 188 -6.63 -1.49 3.41
N VAL A 189 -6.94 -2.70 3.88
CA VAL A 189 -8.18 -2.98 4.61
C VAL A 189 -8.18 -2.26 5.95
N ALA A 190 -7.07 -2.35 6.70
CA ALA A 190 -6.90 -1.65 7.97
C ALA A 190 -7.03 -0.13 7.83
N ALA A 191 -6.49 0.45 6.76
CA ALA A 191 -6.57 1.89 6.50
C ALA A 191 -8.03 2.38 6.41
N LEU A 192 -8.93 1.61 5.79
CA LEU A 192 -10.35 1.98 5.69
C LEU A 192 -11.17 1.56 6.92
N ALA A 193 -10.88 0.39 7.50
CA ALA A 193 -11.64 -0.13 8.64
C ALA A 193 -11.34 0.64 9.93
N LEU A 194 -10.06 0.90 10.22
CA LEU A 194 -9.60 1.33 11.53
C LEU A 194 -9.51 2.85 11.70
N THR A 195 -9.39 3.63 10.61
CA THR A 195 -9.30 5.10 10.71
C THR A 195 -10.60 5.71 11.23
N ASP A 196 -10.51 6.72 12.10
CA ASP A 196 -11.71 7.39 12.61
C ASP A 196 -12.45 8.12 11.49
N ARG A 197 -11.72 8.93 10.72
CA ARG A 197 -12.24 9.58 9.52
C ARG A 197 -11.93 8.73 8.30
N VAL A 198 -12.97 8.25 7.62
CA VAL A 198 -12.84 7.42 6.42
C VAL A 198 -12.00 8.10 5.33
N ARG A 199 -12.09 9.43 5.22
CA ARG A 199 -11.29 10.23 4.29
C ARG A 199 -9.77 10.03 4.49
N ASP A 200 -9.32 9.85 5.73
CA ASP A 200 -7.90 9.61 6.01
C ASP A 200 -7.48 8.21 5.51
N GLY A 201 -8.37 7.21 5.61
CA GLY A 201 -8.19 5.91 4.96
C GLY A 201 -8.15 6.00 3.43
N TRP A 202 -8.98 6.86 2.83
CA TRP A 202 -8.95 7.09 1.39
C TRP A 202 -7.69 7.79 0.89
N PHE A 203 -7.01 8.57 1.72
CA PHE A 203 -5.68 9.10 1.38
C PHE A 203 -4.66 7.97 1.21
N PHE A 204 -4.69 6.95 2.08
CA PHE A 204 -3.91 5.74 1.89
C PHE A 204 -4.28 5.03 0.58
N ILE A 205 -5.58 4.80 0.34
CA ILE A 205 -6.06 4.13 -0.88
C ILE A 205 -5.63 4.89 -2.14
N ALA A 206 -5.78 6.21 -2.18
CA ALA A 206 -5.35 7.02 -3.31
C ALA A 206 -3.83 6.93 -3.53
N SER A 207 -3.05 6.91 -2.46
CA SER A 207 -1.59 6.73 -2.56
C SER A 207 -1.23 5.34 -3.11
N MET A 208 -1.94 4.29 -2.71
CA MET A 208 -1.76 2.95 -3.26
C MET A 208 -2.22 2.85 -4.72
N VAL A 209 -3.33 3.50 -5.10
CA VAL A 209 -3.75 3.57 -6.50
C VAL A 209 -2.63 4.16 -7.36
N TRP A 210 -2.04 5.28 -6.93
CA TRP A 210 -0.92 5.89 -7.65
C TRP A 210 0.34 5.04 -7.65
N VAL A 211 0.67 4.32 -6.57
CA VAL A 211 1.89 3.50 -6.53
C VAL A 211 1.81 2.36 -7.56
N TRP A 212 0.66 1.71 -7.72
CA TRP A 212 0.45 0.66 -8.72
C TRP A 212 0.49 1.23 -10.15
N ILE A 213 -0.15 2.38 -10.39
CA ILE A 213 -0.16 3.05 -11.71
C ILE A 213 1.25 3.47 -12.12
N LEU A 214 1.99 4.14 -11.23
CA LEU A 214 3.35 4.59 -11.50
C LEU A 214 4.30 3.41 -11.66
N GLY A 215 4.15 2.36 -10.85
CA GLY A 215 4.94 1.13 -10.95
C GLY A 215 4.81 0.47 -12.30
N VAL A 216 3.59 0.20 -12.76
CA VAL A 216 3.42 -0.37 -14.11
C VAL A 216 3.88 0.58 -15.20
N GLY A 217 3.70 1.89 -15.02
CA GLY A 217 4.27 2.88 -15.92
C GLY A 217 5.79 2.71 -16.07
N THR A 218 6.50 2.46 -14.97
CA THR A 218 7.95 2.21 -15.03
C THR A 218 8.32 0.87 -15.66
N TYR A 219 7.47 -0.15 -15.58
CA TYR A 219 7.71 -1.45 -16.24
C TYR A 219 7.81 -1.25 -17.76
N TYR A 220 6.88 -0.47 -18.33
CA TYR A 220 6.91 -0.16 -19.77
C TYR A 220 8.03 0.82 -20.18
N LEU A 221 8.53 1.65 -19.25
CA LEU A 221 9.65 2.56 -19.52
C LEU A 221 10.99 1.84 -19.52
N VAL A 222 11.16 0.88 -18.59
CA VAL A 222 12.37 0.07 -18.43
C VAL A 222 11.96 -1.38 -18.19
N PRO A 223 11.56 -2.12 -19.23
CA PRO A 223 11.17 -3.52 -19.10
C PRO A 223 12.36 -4.33 -18.60
N SER A 224 12.13 -5.23 -17.66
CA SER A 224 13.20 -5.96 -16.98
C SER A 224 12.70 -7.26 -16.35
N LEU A 225 13.49 -8.33 -16.43
CA LEU A 225 13.17 -9.61 -15.80
C LEU A 225 13.83 -9.75 -14.43
N GLY A 226 15.04 -9.20 -14.29
CA GLY A 226 15.77 -9.08 -13.04
C GLY A 226 17.09 -9.85 -13.02
N PRO A 227 17.92 -9.64 -11.99
CA PRO A 227 19.25 -10.25 -11.89
C PRO A 227 19.26 -11.78 -11.96
N PHE A 228 18.25 -12.45 -11.38
CA PHE A 228 18.19 -13.92 -11.38
C PHE A 228 18.13 -14.52 -12.79
N HIS A 229 17.62 -13.76 -13.77
CA HIS A 229 17.56 -14.17 -15.18
C HIS A 229 18.82 -13.73 -15.94
N GLN A 230 19.32 -12.52 -15.68
CA GLN A 230 20.45 -11.92 -16.40
C GLN A 230 21.82 -12.51 -16.01
N SER A 231 21.98 -12.88 -14.74
CA SER A 231 23.21 -13.42 -14.14
C SER A 231 22.89 -14.55 -13.16
N PRO A 232 22.29 -15.66 -13.61
CA PRO A 232 21.87 -16.76 -12.74
C PRO A 232 23.02 -17.39 -11.93
N GLU A 233 24.25 -17.32 -12.45
CA GLU A 233 25.46 -17.80 -11.79
C GLU A 233 25.72 -17.13 -10.43
N ASP A 234 25.35 -15.85 -10.27
CA ASP A 234 25.49 -15.12 -9.01
C ASP A 234 24.64 -15.73 -7.89
N PHE A 235 23.59 -16.46 -8.24
CA PHE A 235 22.60 -17.01 -7.30
C PHE A 235 22.72 -18.53 -7.11
N ALA A 236 23.65 -19.20 -7.82
CA ALA A 236 23.77 -20.65 -7.85
C ALA A 236 24.13 -21.30 -6.49
N GLY A 237 24.66 -20.51 -5.54
CA GLY A 237 24.98 -20.98 -4.19
C GLY A 237 23.85 -20.82 -3.17
N LEU A 238 22.73 -20.19 -3.55
CA LEU A 238 21.54 -20.08 -2.70
C LEU A 238 20.80 -21.43 -2.60
N PRO A 239 20.14 -21.73 -1.48
CA PRO A 239 19.35 -22.94 -1.34
C PRO A 239 18.12 -22.93 -2.25
N ASP A 240 17.75 -24.11 -2.73
CA ASP A 240 16.48 -24.32 -3.43
C ASP A 240 15.30 -24.10 -2.48
N THR A 241 14.45 -23.14 -2.81
CA THR A 241 13.32 -22.72 -1.97
C THR A 241 12.13 -22.27 -2.83
N ILE A 242 11.05 -21.87 -2.16
CA ILE A 242 9.86 -21.30 -2.80
C ILE A 242 10.17 -20.11 -3.73
N VAL A 243 11.26 -19.37 -3.46
CA VAL A 243 11.69 -18.24 -4.30
C VAL A 243 12.24 -18.74 -5.63
N THR A 244 13.15 -19.72 -5.61
CA THR A 244 13.71 -20.35 -6.82
C THR A 244 12.59 -20.99 -7.65
N ASP A 245 11.67 -21.71 -7.00
CA ASP A 245 10.50 -22.30 -7.67
C ASP A 245 9.61 -21.23 -8.32
N THR A 246 9.44 -20.08 -7.66
CA THR A 246 8.64 -18.96 -8.15
C THR A 246 9.31 -18.25 -9.32
N GLN A 247 10.62 -18.07 -9.30
CA GLN A 247 11.41 -17.54 -10.41
C GLN A 247 11.28 -18.43 -11.65
N ALA A 248 11.50 -19.74 -11.52
CA ALA A 248 11.36 -20.69 -12.61
C ALA A 248 9.94 -20.71 -13.18
N ARG A 249 8.92 -20.72 -12.32
CA ARG A 249 7.51 -20.66 -12.72
C ARG A 249 7.17 -19.37 -13.46
N TYR A 250 7.72 -18.23 -13.05
CA TYR A 250 7.48 -16.95 -13.71
C TYR A 250 8.11 -16.86 -15.10
N LEU A 251 9.30 -17.43 -15.30
CA LEU A 251 9.90 -17.57 -16.63
C LEU A 251 9.06 -18.50 -17.52
N ALA A 252 8.63 -19.65 -17.00
CA ALA A 252 7.77 -20.57 -17.75
C ALA A 252 6.42 -19.92 -18.15
N GLN A 253 5.80 -19.15 -17.25
CA GLN A 253 4.60 -18.38 -17.52
C GLN A 253 4.81 -17.32 -18.62
N ARG A 254 5.95 -16.64 -18.62
CA ARG A 254 6.35 -15.71 -19.68
C ARG A 254 6.46 -16.44 -21.01
N ASP A 255 7.19 -17.55 -21.06
CA ASP A 255 7.40 -18.32 -22.28
C ASP A 255 6.06 -18.84 -22.85
N GLN A 256 5.16 -19.31 -21.99
CA GLN A 256 3.80 -19.71 -22.38
C GLN A 256 3.03 -18.54 -22.98
N LEU A 257 3.05 -17.37 -22.36
CA LEU A 257 2.34 -16.19 -22.87
C LEU A 257 2.88 -15.73 -24.22
N LEU A 258 4.20 -15.78 -24.43
CA LEU A 258 4.84 -15.42 -25.70
C LEU A 258 4.51 -16.43 -26.80
N ALA A 259 4.51 -17.73 -26.49
CA ALA A 259 4.22 -18.79 -27.45
C ALA A 259 2.72 -18.88 -27.79
N HIS A 260 1.85 -18.66 -26.80
CA HIS A 260 0.41 -18.96 -26.88
C HIS A 260 -0.47 -17.82 -26.31
N PRO A 261 -0.36 -16.59 -26.83
CA PRO A 261 -1.06 -15.43 -26.25
C PRO A 261 -2.58 -15.56 -26.22
N GLY A 262 -3.17 -16.40 -27.09
CA GLY A 262 -4.61 -16.67 -27.16
C GLY A 262 -5.16 -17.63 -26.10
N TRP A 263 -4.32 -18.40 -25.39
CA TRP A 263 -4.81 -19.37 -24.40
C TRP A 263 -5.35 -18.69 -23.15
N HIS A 264 -6.45 -19.22 -22.61
CA HIS A 264 -7.21 -18.59 -21.52
C HIS A 264 -6.43 -18.47 -20.20
N ASP A 265 -5.43 -19.31 -20.00
CA ASP A 265 -4.56 -19.39 -18.82
C ASP A 265 -3.20 -18.72 -19.02
N SER A 266 -2.87 -18.26 -20.24
CA SER A 266 -1.61 -17.59 -20.52
C SER A 266 -1.55 -16.21 -19.84
N PHE A 267 -0.67 -16.10 -18.86
CA PHE A 267 -0.50 -14.94 -18.01
C PHE A 267 0.89 -14.94 -17.39
N ALA A 268 1.58 -13.79 -17.41
CA ALA A 268 2.93 -13.62 -16.89
C ALA A 268 2.96 -12.68 -15.69
N GLN A 269 3.87 -12.93 -14.75
CA GLN A 269 3.97 -12.16 -13.50
C GLN A 269 5.35 -11.50 -13.29
N VAL A 270 6.26 -11.62 -14.26
CA VAL A 270 7.63 -11.13 -14.16
C VAL A 270 7.76 -9.72 -14.77
N SER A 271 8.16 -8.77 -13.92
CA SER A 271 8.73 -7.46 -14.25
C SER A 271 9.49 -7.00 -13.01
N ALA A 272 10.76 -6.63 -13.16
CA ALA A 272 11.64 -6.23 -12.06
C ALA A 272 11.66 -4.71 -11.85
N PHE A 273 12.17 -3.91 -12.80
CA PHE A 273 12.26 -2.46 -12.62
C PHE A 273 10.88 -1.80 -12.73
N ALA A 274 10.39 -0.98 -11.79
CA ALA A 274 10.95 -0.65 -10.47
C ALA A 274 10.36 -1.53 -9.35
N SER A 275 11.07 -1.64 -8.22
CA SER A 275 10.69 -2.49 -7.09
C SER A 275 9.42 -2.00 -6.38
N LEU A 276 8.27 -2.57 -6.75
CA LEU A 276 7.00 -2.28 -6.06
C LEU A 276 6.93 -2.89 -4.65
N HIS A 277 7.74 -3.90 -4.34
CA HIS A 277 7.93 -4.37 -2.97
C HIS A 277 8.39 -3.23 -2.08
N VAL A 278 9.40 -2.47 -2.53
CA VAL A 278 9.93 -1.30 -1.83
C VAL A 278 8.96 -0.13 -1.91
N GLY A 279 8.39 0.14 -3.09
CA GLY A 279 7.46 1.26 -3.28
C GLY A 279 6.23 1.18 -2.38
N VAL A 280 5.52 0.06 -2.42
CA VAL A 280 4.33 -0.18 -1.58
C VAL A 280 4.67 -0.18 -0.09
N THR A 281 5.74 -0.87 0.31
CA THR A 281 6.18 -0.90 1.71
C THR A 281 6.51 0.49 2.23
N THR A 282 7.12 1.33 1.39
CA THR A 282 7.43 2.73 1.71
C THR A 282 6.17 3.58 1.85
N VAL A 283 5.16 3.40 0.98
CA VAL A 283 3.84 4.04 1.16
C VAL A 283 3.25 3.65 2.52
N ILE A 284 3.26 2.36 2.88
CA ILE A 284 2.77 1.88 4.17
C ILE A 284 3.53 2.53 5.33
N LEU A 285 4.86 2.55 5.28
CA LEU A 285 5.72 3.20 6.27
C LEU A 285 5.39 4.68 6.44
N LEU A 286 5.27 5.42 5.34
CA LEU A 286 4.95 6.85 5.35
C LEU A 286 3.56 7.09 5.96
N MET A 287 2.59 6.21 5.71
CA MET A 287 1.24 6.31 6.25
C MET A 287 1.18 6.02 7.75
N VAL A 288 1.82 4.95 8.23
CA VAL A 288 1.87 4.67 9.68
C VAL A 288 2.62 5.77 10.44
N ARG A 289 3.66 6.35 9.81
CA ARG A 289 4.37 7.53 10.34
C ARG A 289 3.47 8.76 10.36
N HIS A 290 2.70 9.00 9.29
CA HIS A 290 1.75 10.10 9.20
C HIS A 290 0.70 10.06 10.33
N HIS A 291 0.27 8.86 10.72
CA HIS A 291 -0.64 8.64 11.84
C HIS A 291 0.02 8.63 13.23
N GLY A 292 1.32 8.91 13.33
CA GLY A 292 2.03 9.00 14.62
C GLY A 292 2.25 7.65 15.33
N MET A 293 2.12 6.53 14.61
CA MET A 293 2.20 5.18 15.18
C MET A 293 3.64 4.73 15.43
N ARG A 294 4.33 5.32 16.42
CA ARG A 294 5.79 5.16 16.64
C ARG A 294 6.30 3.72 16.60
N ARG A 295 5.60 2.77 17.22
CA ARG A 295 6.00 1.33 17.22
C ARG A 295 5.87 0.72 15.83
N ALA A 296 4.75 0.97 15.15
CA ALA A 296 4.53 0.51 13.78
C ALA A 296 5.53 1.15 12.81
N THR A 297 5.87 2.43 12.98
CA THR A 297 6.91 3.09 12.19
C THR A 297 8.25 2.38 12.34
N ARG A 298 8.69 2.07 13.57
CA ARG A 298 9.95 1.33 13.79
C ARG A 298 9.92 -0.06 13.15
N ALA A 299 8.85 -0.81 13.35
CA ALA A 299 8.68 -2.14 12.75
C ALA A 299 8.70 -2.06 11.21
N MET A 300 7.97 -1.12 10.62
CA MET A 300 7.94 -0.91 9.18
C MET A 300 9.26 -0.40 8.61
N THR A 301 10.05 0.37 9.38
CA THR A 301 11.40 0.76 8.96
C THR A 301 12.34 -0.44 8.91
N LEU A 302 12.30 -1.32 9.92
CA LEU A 302 13.08 -2.57 9.91
C LEU A 302 12.62 -3.50 8.78
N PHE A 303 11.31 -3.61 8.57
CA PHE A 303 10.74 -4.39 7.49
C PHE A 303 11.20 -3.87 6.12
N LEU A 304 11.10 -2.55 5.87
CA LEU A 304 11.58 -1.93 4.63
C LEU A 304 13.07 -2.16 4.41
N ALA A 305 13.90 -2.02 5.45
CA ALA A 305 15.33 -2.31 5.36
C ALA A 305 15.59 -3.78 4.98
N GLY A 306 14.86 -4.71 5.59
CA GLY A 306 14.90 -6.12 5.23
C GLY A 306 14.41 -6.39 3.81
N THR A 307 13.35 -5.70 3.36
CA THR A 307 12.83 -5.81 1.99
C THR A 307 13.87 -5.35 0.96
N LEU A 308 14.51 -4.20 1.16
CA LEU A 308 15.57 -3.67 0.29
C LEU A 308 16.71 -4.68 0.12
N VAL A 309 17.13 -5.32 1.22
CA VAL A 309 18.18 -6.34 1.17
C VAL A 309 17.65 -7.61 0.50
N ALA A 310 16.45 -8.06 0.83
CA ALA A 310 15.89 -9.32 0.33
C ALA A 310 15.65 -9.29 -1.17
N THR A 311 15.17 -8.17 -1.73
CA THR A 311 14.89 -8.02 -3.17
C THR A 311 16.16 -8.18 -4.01
N ILE A 312 17.27 -7.59 -3.57
CA ILE A 312 18.57 -7.67 -4.25
C ILE A 312 19.23 -9.04 -3.99
N TYR A 313 19.30 -9.47 -2.73
CA TYR A 313 19.94 -10.71 -2.31
C TYR A 313 19.34 -11.94 -3.02
N LEU A 314 18.02 -11.97 -3.19
CA LEU A 314 17.30 -13.07 -3.84
C LEU A 314 17.26 -12.94 -5.37
N GLY A 315 17.86 -11.88 -5.94
CA GLY A 315 17.96 -11.68 -7.38
C GLY A 315 16.68 -11.19 -8.06
N TRP A 316 15.68 -10.75 -7.30
CA TRP A 316 14.43 -10.22 -7.87
C TRP A 316 14.61 -8.85 -8.54
N HIS A 317 15.48 -8.03 -7.98
CA HIS A 317 15.62 -6.63 -8.37
C HIS A 317 17.08 -6.19 -8.42
N PHE A 318 17.38 -5.31 -9.36
CA PHE A 318 18.61 -4.53 -9.32
C PHE A 318 18.55 -3.52 -8.16
N ALA A 319 19.70 -3.10 -7.64
CA ALA A 319 19.75 -2.12 -6.55
C ALA A 319 19.14 -0.77 -6.96
N VAL A 320 19.27 -0.38 -8.22
CA VAL A 320 18.61 0.83 -8.76
C VAL A 320 17.07 0.73 -8.75
N ASP A 321 16.49 -0.47 -8.86
CA ASP A 321 15.03 -0.69 -8.82
C ASP A 321 14.44 -0.23 -7.49
N ASP A 322 15.17 -0.46 -6.41
CA ASP A 322 14.77 -0.10 -5.06
C ASP A 322 14.78 1.42 -4.85
N LEU A 323 15.78 2.12 -5.39
CA LEU A 323 15.81 3.58 -5.40
C LEU A 323 14.63 4.16 -6.18
N ALA A 324 14.31 3.57 -7.34
CA ALA A 324 13.15 3.93 -8.12
C ALA A 324 11.85 3.66 -7.35
N GLY A 325 11.75 2.53 -6.64
CA GLY A 325 10.62 2.20 -5.76
C GLY A 325 10.38 3.25 -4.67
N LEU A 326 11.45 3.72 -4.00
CA LEU A 326 11.38 4.80 -3.01
C LEU A 326 10.88 6.11 -3.63
N ALA A 327 11.37 6.47 -4.82
CA ALA A 327 10.95 7.67 -5.54
C ALA A 327 9.47 7.59 -5.96
N ILE A 328 9.03 6.45 -6.49
CA ILE A 328 7.64 6.17 -6.85
C ILE A 328 6.74 6.32 -5.62
N ALA A 329 7.13 5.77 -4.47
CA ALA A 329 6.36 5.90 -3.24
C ALA A 329 6.17 7.36 -2.81
N ALA A 330 7.23 8.16 -2.85
CA ALA A 330 7.17 9.58 -2.51
C ALA A 330 6.21 10.35 -3.44
N LEU A 331 6.31 10.09 -4.76
CA LEU A 331 5.42 10.69 -5.75
C LEU A 331 3.97 10.22 -5.58
N ALA A 332 3.75 8.93 -5.32
CA ALA A 332 2.44 8.34 -5.11
C ALA A 332 1.73 8.92 -3.88
N VAL A 333 2.44 9.11 -2.76
CA VAL A 333 1.90 9.77 -1.57
C VAL A 333 1.58 11.24 -1.86
N TRP A 334 2.42 11.94 -2.61
CA TRP A 334 2.16 13.31 -3.01
C TRP A 334 0.90 13.43 -3.89
N LEU A 335 0.78 12.60 -4.93
CA LEU A 335 -0.38 12.52 -5.81
C LEU A 335 -1.64 12.13 -5.04
N GLY A 336 -1.57 11.08 -4.21
CA GLY A 336 -2.69 10.63 -3.38
C GLY A 336 -3.21 11.74 -2.46
N ARG A 337 -2.31 12.55 -1.90
CA ARG A 337 -2.69 13.72 -1.08
C ARG A 337 -3.43 14.76 -1.91
N ARG A 338 -2.99 15.03 -3.13
CA ARG A 338 -3.65 15.98 -4.06
C ARG A 338 -5.01 15.48 -4.52
N THR A 339 -5.16 14.17 -4.76
CA THR A 339 -6.44 13.57 -5.14
C THR A 339 -7.47 13.70 -4.02
N VAL A 340 -7.07 13.44 -2.76
CA VAL A 340 -8.01 13.44 -1.62
C VAL A 340 -8.18 14.82 -0.96
N TYR A 341 -7.12 15.62 -0.89
CA TYR A 341 -7.12 16.97 -0.30
C TYR A 341 -6.59 18.01 -1.30
N PRO A 342 -7.35 18.32 -2.37
CA PRO A 342 -6.94 19.37 -3.30
C PRO A 342 -6.83 20.71 -2.57
N CYS A 343 -5.79 21.49 -2.89
CA CYS A 343 -5.75 22.88 -2.43
C CYS A 343 -6.87 23.64 -3.16
N ARG A 344 -7.68 24.40 -2.40
CA ARG A 344 -8.70 25.28 -3.00
C ARG A 344 -7.98 26.35 -3.82
N ALA A 345 -8.43 26.57 -5.05
CA ALA A 345 -8.00 27.70 -5.86
C ALA A 345 -8.32 29.00 -5.11
N GLY A 346 -7.31 29.84 -4.87
CA GLY A 346 -7.43 31.10 -4.11
C GLY A 346 -6.63 31.17 -2.80
N ALA A 347 -6.03 30.06 -2.34
CA ALA A 347 -4.99 30.13 -1.31
C ALA A 347 -3.64 30.34 -2.00
N ASP A 348 -2.98 31.47 -1.74
CA ASP A 348 -1.61 31.75 -2.18
C ASP A 348 -0.72 30.51 -1.98
N GLY A 349 0.26 30.29 -2.87
CA GLY A 349 1.12 29.08 -2.84
C GLY A 349 1.73 28.79 -1.45
N ALA A 350 1.98 29.83 -0.65
CA ALA A 350 2.39 29.74 0.75
C ALA A 350 1.30 29.24 1.71
N GLY A 351 0.04 29.64 1.50
CA GLY A 351 -1.13 29.17 2.25
C GLY A 351 -1.47 27.71 1.99
N CYS A 352 -1.32 27.22 0.76
CA CYS A 352 -1.44 25.79 0.43
C CYS A 352 -0.36 24.97 1.16
N ALA A 353 0.91 25.42 1.14
CA ALA A 353 1.99 24.75 1.88
C ALA A 353 1.76 24.74 3.42
N HIS A 354 1.25 25.84 3.98
CA HIS A 354 0.94 25.96 5.42
C HIS A 354 -0.28 25.11 5.84
N ALA A 355 -1.36 25.10 5.04
CA ALA A 355 -2.54 24.27 5.28
C ALA A 355 -2.24 22.77 5.13
N LEU A 356 -1.35 22.40 4.19
CA LEU A 356 -0.85 21.03 4.03
C LEU A 356 -0.01 20.58 5.23
N ARG A 357 0.67 21.47 5.96
CA ARG A 357 1.40 21.15 7.21
C ARG A 357 0.49 21.04 8.44
N ARG A 358 -0.54 21.88 8.57
CA ARG A 358 -1.42 21.91 9.77
C ARG A 358 -2.49 20.82 9.79
N ARG A 359 -2.87 20.26 8.63
CA ARG A 359 -3.90 19.19 8.55
C ARG A 359 -3.33 17.76 8.70
N GLY A 360 -2.25 17.61 9.47
CA GLY A 360 -1.88 16.32 10.05
C GLY A 360 -2.87 15.90 11.15
N PRO A 361 -2.85 14.65 11.62
CA PRO A 361 -3.82 14.16 12.59
C PRO A 361 -3.78 15.01 13.86
N ARG A 362 -4.93 15.49 14.32
CA ARG A 362 -5.08 15.89 15.73
C ARG A 362 -5.07 14.58 16.52
N LEU A 363 -3.96 14.32 17.22
CA LEU A 363 -3.90 13.28 18.22
C LEU A 363 -4.97 13.60 19.28
N GLY A 364 -5.98 12.74 19.36
CA GLY A 364 -6.85 12.72 20.53
C GLY A 364 -6.03 12.23 21.72
N GLY A 365 -5.98 13.05 22.77
CA GLY A 365 -5.77 12.64 24.15
C GLY A 365 -4.37 12.21 24.55
N GLU A 366 -3.52 13.18 24.90
CA GLU A 366 -2.67 13.06 26.09
C GLU A 366 -2.84 14.36 26.88
N GLU A 367 -3.63 14.30 27.95
CA GLU A 367 -3.72 15.33 28.98
C GLU A 367 -2.32 15.54 29.58
N ALA A 368 -1.74 16.71 29.31
CA ALA A 368 -0.61 17.20 30.07
C ALA A 368 -1.10 17.68 31.44
N HIS A 369 -1.25 16.76 32.38
CA HIS A 369 -1.27 17.10 33.80
C HIS A 369 0.14 17.56 34.20
N ARG A 370 0.40 18.87 34.12
CA ARG A 370 1.45 19.51 34.92
C ARG A 370 0.79 20.52 35.85
N ALA A 371 0.68 20.09 37.09
CA ALA A 371 0.23 20.86 38.22
C ALA A 371 1.04 22.17 38.33
N GLY A 372 0.31 23.29 38.38
CA GLY A 372 0.82 24.52 38.96
C GLY A 372 0.94 24.33 40.47
N GLY A 373 2.14 24.45 41.01
CA GLY A 373 2.34 24.70 42.43
C GLY A 373 1.99 26.16 42.75
N PRO A 374 1.32 26.45 43.87
CA PRO A 374 1.02 27.82 44.26
C PRO A 374 2.27 28.50 44.79
N ARG A 375 2.43 29.77 44.40
CA ARG A 375 3.31 30.74 45.08
C ARG A 375 2.81 30.95 46.50
N ARG A 376 3.66 30.66 47.48
CA ARG A 376 3.91 31.51 48.65
C ARG A 376 5.39 31.44 48.97
#